data_AF-A0A2W5XLR4-F1
#
_entry.id   AF-A0A2W5XLR4-F1
#
_cell.length_a   1.000
_cell.length_b   1.000
_cell.length_c   1.000
_cell.angle_alpha   90.00
_cell.angle_beta   90.00
_cell.angle_gamma   90.00
#
_symmetry.space_group_name_H-M   'P 1'
#
loop_
_entity.id
_entity.type
_entity.pdbx_description
1 polymer ?
#
loop_
_entity_poly.entity_id
_entity_poly.type
_entity_poly.pdbx_seq_one_letter_code
_entity_poly.pdbx_strand_id
1 'polypeptide(L)' 'MDQSKVSDLPLPELLDVDPDALREAEKNFAQGILDTMTGKCVVRATYEETRVVVVMDDDSEYFFYGFMGESKAR' A
#
# COMPACT_ATOMS: atom_id res chain seq x y z
N MET A 1 8.05 2.13 -36.76
CA MET A 1 7.90 2.22 -35.30
C MET A 1 8.46 0.93 -34.74
N ASP A 2 9.62 1.04 -34.11
CA ASP A 2 10.44 -0.07 -33.66
C ASP A 2 9.80 -0.68 -32.40
N GLN A 3 9.12 -1.81 -32.57
CA GLN A 3 8.72 -2.67 -31.46
C GLN A 3 9.92 -3.55 -31.10
N SER A 4 10.95 -2.94 -30.52
CA SER A 4 12.01 -3.69 -29.85
C SER A 4 11.35 -4.55 -28.79
N LYS A 5 11.44 -5.86 -29.01
CA LYS A 5 10.84 -6.91 -28.20
C LYS A 5 11.39 -6.79 -26.78
N VAL A 6 10.50 -6.64 -25.81
CA VAL A 6 10.82 -6.74 -24.37
C VAL A 6 11.39 -8.14 -24.02
N SER A 7 11.35 -9.08 -24.98
CA SER A 7 11.82 -10.46 -24.88
C SER A 7 13.34 -10.65 -24.78
N ASP A 8 14.15 -9.64 -25.09
CA ASP A 8 15.62 -9.78 -25.21
C ASP A 8 16.41 -9.15 -24.05
N LEU A 9 15.73 -8.71 -22.98
CA LEU A 9 16.43 -8.32 -21.75
C LEU A 9 16.81 -9.59 -20.98
N PRO A 10 18.09 -9.76 -20.57
CA PRO A 10 18.45 -10.87 -19.71
C PRO A 10 17.60 -10.78 -18.43
N LEU A 11 16.95 -11.88 -18.06
CA LEU A 11 16.07 -11.99 -16.91
C LEU A 11 16.70 -11.78 -15.50
N PRO A 12 18.03 -11.72 -15.25
CA PRO A 12 18.53 -11.72 -13.88
C PRO A 12 18.47 -10.37 -13.16
N GLU A 13 17.85 -9.35 -13.77
CA GLU A 13 17.53 -8.08 -13.11
C GLU A 13 16.02 -7.82 -13.05
N LEU A 14 15.19 -8.88 -13.18
CA LEU A 14 13.83 -8.80 -12.66
C LEU A 14 13.97 -8.66 -11.15
N LEU A 15 14.02 -7.42 -10.66
CA LEU A 15 14.23 -7.04 -9.27
C LEU A 15 13.51 -8.06 -8.37
N ASP A 16 14.25 -8.76 -7.51
CA ASP A 16 13.67 -9.56 -6.43
C ASP A 16 12.91 -8.59 -5.54
N VAL A 17 11.65 -8.34 -5.88
CA VAL A 17 10.76 -7.49 -5.11
C VAL A 17 10.47 -8.24 -3.83
N ASP A 18 11.08 -7.80 -2.73
CA ASP A 18 10.76 -8.31 -1.39
C ASP A 18 9.37 -7.75 -0.98
N PRO A 19 8.32 -8.59 -0.99
CA PRO A 19 6.97 -8.13 -0.69
C PRO A 19 6.82 -7.78 0.79
N ASP A 20 7.65 -8.33 1.68
CA ASP A 20 7.61 -8.00 3.10
C ASP A 20 8.24 -6.63 3.36
N ALA A 21 9.37 -6.33 2.69
CA ALA A 21 9.95 -4.99 2.73
C ALA A 21 8.99 -3.91 2.21
N LEU A 22 8.22 -4.20 1.15
CA LEU A 22 7.19 -3.29 0.64
C LEU A 22 6.03 -3.11 1.63
N ARG A 23 5.54 -4.20 2.25
CA ARG A 23 4.49 -4.11 3.29
C ARG A 23 4.95 -3.25 4.47
N GLU A 24 6.18 -3.43 4.93
CA GLU A 24 6.72 -2.65 6.04
C GLU A 24 6.88 -1.17 5.68
N ALA A 25 7.37 -0.87 4.47
CA ALA A 25 7.47 0.51 3.99
C ALA A 25 6.09 1.18 3.94
N GLU A 26 5.09 0.50 3.38
CA GLU A 26 3.72 1.02 3.26
C GLU A 26 3.07 1.24 4.64
N LYS A 27 3.28 0.29 5.56
CA LYS A 27 2.81 0.40 6.95
C LYS A 27 3.44 1.62 7.64
N ASN A 28 4.75 1.80 7.52
CA ASN A 28 5.46 2.91 8.15
C ASN A 28 4.99 4.27 7.59
N PHE A 29 4.75 4.33 6.28
CA PHE A 29 4.20 5.51 5.64
C PHE A 29 2.79 5.83 6.14
N ALA A 30 1.90 4.84 6.16
CA ALA A 30 0.54 5.00 6.66
C ALA A 30 0.52 5.42 8.14
N GLN A 31 1.36 4.80 8.97
CA GLN A 31 1.50 5.16 10.39
C GLN A 31 1.97 6.61 10.54
N GLY A 32 2.98 7.05 9.76
CA GLY A 32 3.46 8.42 9.81
C GLY A 32 2.37 9.44 9.46
N ILE A 33 1.50 9.13 8.49
CA ILE A 33 0.33 9.96 8.17
C ILE A 33 -0.65 10.00 9.35
N LEU A 34 -0.99 8.85 9.93
CA LEU A 34 -1.92 8.77 11.07
C LEU A 34 -1.38 9.48 12.31
N ASP A 35 -0.06 9.45 12.54
CA ASP A 35 0.59 10.14 13.65
C ASP A 35 0.45 11.66 13.55
N THR A 36 0.30 12.21 12.34
CA THR A 36 0.00 13.65 12.17
C THR A 36 -1.42 14.04 12.55
N MET A 37 -2.32 13.07 12.73
CA MET A 37 -3.74 13.29 13.04
C MET A 37 -3.99 13.36 14.55
N THR A 38 -3.24 14.22 15.24
CA THR A 38 -3.32 14.37 16.69
C THR A 38 -4.75 14.70 17.14
N GLY A 39 -5.28 13.93 18.08
CA GLY A 39 -6.61 14.14 18.65
C GLY A 39 -7.76 13.54 17.84
N LYS A 40 -7.47 12.82 16.76
CA LYS A 40 -8.47 12.04 16.02
C LYS A 40 -8.29 10.55 16.26
N CYS A 41 -9.39 9.83 16.38
CA CYS A 41 -9.38 8.37 16.53
C CYS A 41 -9.90 7.69 15.26
N VAL A 42 -9.26 6.60 14.84
CA VAL A 42 -9.81 5.74 13.78
C VAL A 42 -11.02 5.00 14.34
N VAL A 43 -12.18 5.15 13.70
CA VAL A 43 -13.42 4.45 14.08
C VAL A 43 -13.74 3.29 13.13
N ARG A 44 -13.26 3.35 11.88
CA ARG A 44 -13.46 2.28 10.89
C ARG A 44 -12.31 2.22 9.90
N ALA A 45 -11.92 1.01 9.50
CA ALA A 45 -11.04 0.77 8.36
C ALA A 45 -11.68 -0.30 7.45
N THR A 46 -11.81 0.01 6.17
CA THR A 46 -12.42 -0.88 5.16
C THR A 46 -11.44 -1.12 4.02
N TYR A 47 -11.26 -2.38 3.64
CA TYR A 47 -10.54 -2.75 2.43
C TYR A 47 -11.50 -2.70 1.24
N GLU A 48 -11.20 -1.83 0.28
CA GLU A 48 -11.80 -1.83 -1.05
C GLU A 48 -10.81 -2.44 -2.05
N GLU A 49 -11.28 -2.75 -3.26
CA GLU A 49 -10.50 -3.45 -4.28
C GLU A 49 -9.13 -2.80 -4.58
N THR A 50 -9.05 -1.47 -4.49
CA THR A 50 -7.85 -0.71 -4.88
C THR A 50 -7.27 0.14 -3.75
N ARG A 51 -7.85 0.10 -2.54
CA ARG A 51 -7.51 1.03 -1.45
C ARG A 51 -8.03 0.59 -0.08
N VAL A 52 -7.50 1.22 0.96
CA VAL A 52 -8.03 1.16 2.32
C VAL A 52 -8.65 2.51 2.64
N VAL A 53 -9.90 2.48 3.07
CA VAL A 53 -10.64 3.65 3.53
C VAL A 53 -10.63 3.66 5.04
N VAL A 54 -10.04 4.69 5.63
CA VAL A 54 -10.01 4.93 7.07
C VAL A 54 -10.97 6.07 7.40
N VAL A 55 -11.92 5.81 8.30
CA VAL A 55 -12.86 6.82 8.81
C VAL A 55 -12.46 7.18 10.23
N MET A 56 -12.40 8.47 10.50
CA MET A 56 -12.09 9.03 11.82
C MET A 56 -13.37 9.36 12.61
N ASP A 57 -13.22 9.67 13.89
CA ASP A 57 -14.29 10.05 14.81
C ASP A 57 -14.97 11.39 14.51
N ASP A 58 -14.37 12.21 13.65
CA ASP A 58 -14.95 13.45 13.12
C ASP A 58 -15.59 13.27 11.73
N ASP A 59 -15.86 12.01 11.34
CA ASP A 59 -16.36 11.60 10.02
C ASP A 59 -15.43 11.94 8.84
N SER A 60 -14.18 12.35 9.09
CA SER A 60 -13.20 12.52 8.00
C SER A 60 -12.74 11.16 7.44
N GLU A 61 -12.61 11.10 6.11
CA GLU A 61 -12.18 9.89 5.40
C GLU A 61 -10.80 10.08 4.77
N TYR A 62 -9.95 9.06 4.93
CA TYR A 62 -8.60 8.99 4.37
C TYR A 62 -8.45 7.73 3.51
N PHE A 63 -7.79 7.90 2.37
CA PHE A 63 -7.62 6.85 1.37
C PHE A 63 -6.13 6.49 1.25
N PHE A 64 -5.80 5.25 1.57
CA PHE A 64 -4.45 4.70 1.44
C PHE A 64 -4.41 3.80 0.20
N TYR A 65 -3.52 4.14 -0.74
CA TYR A 65 -3.28 3.40 -1.98
C TYR A 65 -1.86 2.84 -1.93
N GLY A 66 -1.68 1.53 -2.11
CA GLY A 66 -0.35 0.92 -1.99
C GLY A 66 -0.37 -0.60 -1.97
N PHE A 67 0.81 -1.19 -1.78
CA PHE A 67 0.97 -2.64 -1.70
C PHE A 67 0.41 -3.17 -0.37
N MET A 68 -0.80 -3.72 -0.40
CA MET A 68 -1.44 -4.26 0.80
C MET A 68 -1.03 -5.70 1.11
N GLY A 69 -0.37 -6.35 0.14
CA GLY A 69 0.02 -7.75 0.20
C GLY A 69 -1.16 -8.70 0.45
N GLU A 70 -0.91 -10.00 0.33
CA GLU A 70 -1.92 -10.99 0.71
C GLU A 70 -2.01 -11.09 2.24
N SER A 71 -3.20 -10.89 2.79
CA SER A 71 -3.51 -11.29 4.16
C SER A 71 -3.49 -12.82 4.23
N LYS A 72 -2.61 -13.39 5.07
CA LYS A 72 -2.80 -14.78 5.49
C LYS A 72 -4.07 -14.81 6.35
N ALA A 73 -5.17 -15.26 5.75
CA ALA A 73 -6.32 -15.72 6.51
C ALA A 73 -5.83 -16.77 7.51
N ARG A 74 -6.09 -16.52 8.80
CA ARG A 74 -5.74 -17.44 9.89
C ARG A 74 -6.86 -18.45 10.09
#